data_AF-A0A659RXT2-F1
#
_entry.id   AF-A0A659RXT2-F1
#
_cell.length_a   1.000
_cell.length_b   1.000
_cell.length_c   1.000
_cell.angle_alpha   90.00
_cell.angle_beta   90.00
_cell.angle_gamma   90.00
#
_symmetry.space_group_name_H-M   'P 1'
#
loop_
_entity.id
_entity.type
_entity.pdbx_description
1 polymer ?
#
loop_
_entity_poly.entity_id
_entity_poly.type
_entity_poly.pdbx_seq_one_letter_code
_entity_poly.pdbx_strand_id
1 'polypeptide(L)'
;CASLMALAAGRGGALLVPPEGILARDDIDLDLPIRAAQPLDGAFMTRLQEESAHNNMTTIFTILVPSTPGRAVNMLVALRAGHIVARYAKLHLYDAFSKQESQSRDAGTAIAPVLDEEGRKQGHMKSKA
;
A
#
# COMPACT_ATOMS: atom_id res chain seq x y z
N CYS A 1 -9.50 8.04 0.89
CA CYS A 1 -9.34 6.73 0.23
C CYS A 1 -10.69 6.04 0.05
N ALA A 2 -11.41 5.72 1.12
CA ALA A 2 -12.75 5.12 1.08
C ALA A 2 -13.71 5.77 0.05
N SER A 3 -13.82 7.09 0.04
CA SER A 3 -14.65 7.82 -0.93
C SER A 3 -14.25 7.60 -2.39
N LEU A 4 -12.95 7.48 -2.68
CA LEU A 4 -12.45 7.16 -4.03
C LEU A 4 -12.74 5.70 -4.41
N MET A 5 -12.65 4.78 -3.44
CA MET A 5 -13.04 3.38 -3.64
C MET A 5 -14.53 3.28 -3.99
N ALA A 6 -15.39 3.92 -3.19
CA ALA A 6 -16.83 3.94 -3.43
C ALA A 6 -17.17 4.59 -4.78
N LEU A 7 -16.53 5.70 -5.13
CA LEU A 7 -16.73 6.37 -6.42
C LEU A 7 -16.32 5.50 -7.62
N ALA A 8 -15.14 4.87 -7.55
CA ALA A 8 -14.64 4.02 -8.62
C ALA A 8 -15.52 2.77 -8.79
N ALA A 9 -15.90 2.11 -7.69
CA ALA A 9 -16.82 0.97 -7.71
C ALA A 9 -18.20 1.36 -8.26
N GLY A 10 -18.75 2.50 -7.83
CA GLY A 10 -20.04 3.02 -8.33
C GLY A 10 -20.04 3.38 -9.82
N ARG A 11 -18.86 3.53 -10.43
CA ARG A 11 -18.67 3.74 -11.88
C ARG A 11 -18.33 2.44 -12.64
N GLY A 12 -18.37 1.29 -11.99
CA GLY A 12 -18.04 -0.01 -12.59
C GLY A 12 -16.54 -0.26 -12.76
N GLY A 13 -15.69 0.39 -11.96
CA GLY A 13 -14.25 0.14 -11.98
C GLY A 13 -13.89 -1.26 -11.48
N ALA A 14 -13.02 -1.97 -12.21
CA ALA A 14 -12.48 -3.26 -11.81
C ALA A 14 -11.19 -3.15 -10.96
N LEU A 15 -10.46 -2.03 -11.11
CA LEU A 15 -9.18 -1.78 -10.44
C LEU A 15 -9.04 -0.30 -10.05
N LEU A 16 -8.61 -0.04 -8.83
CA LEU A 16 -8.22 1.28 -8.33
C LEU A 16 -6.78 1.25 -7.80
N VAL A 17 -5.92 2.13 -8.34
CA VAL A 17 -4.52 2.25 -7.90
C VAL A 17 -4.24 3.70 -7.49
N PRO A 18 -4.39 4.05 -6.20
CA PRO A 18 -4.05 5.39 -5.72
C PRO A 18 -2.53 5.62 -5.66
N PRO A 19 -2.10 6.88 -5.41
CA PRO A 19 -0.69 7.21 -5.18
C PRO A 19 -0.05 6.43 -4.03
N GLU A 20 1.28 6.46 -3.96
CA GLU A 20 2.03 5.84 -2.86
C GLU A 20 1.84 6.58 -1.53
N GLY A 21 1.74 5.83 -0.43
CA GLY A 21 1.71 6.39 0.92
C GLY A 21 0.37 7.05 1.26
N ILE A 22 -0.74 6.37 0.97
CA ILE A 22 -2.10 6.92 1.13
C ILE A 22 -2.52 7.15 2.59
N LEU A 23 -1.78 6.58 3.55
CA LEU A 23 -2.08 6.68 4.97
C LEU A 23 -1.68 8.04 5.53
N ALA A 24 -0.44 8.46 5.26
CA ALA A 24 0.11 9.72 5.74
C ALA A 24 1.27 10.13 4.84
N ARG A 25 1.23 11.39 4.40
CA ARG A 25 2.28 12.00 3.60
C ARG A 25 2.29 13.50 3.88
N ASP A 26 3.48 14.03 4.11
CA ASP A 26 3.75 15.45 4.23
C ASP A 26 5.11 15.71 3.58
N ASP A 27 5.21 16.79 2.81
CA ASP A 27 6.43 17.13 2.07
C ASP A 27 7.42 17.95 2.93
N ILE A 28 6.98 18.42 4.10
CA ILE A 28 7.77 19.16 5.10
C ILE A 28 8.17 18.21 6.25
N ASP A 29 7.21 17.49 6.84
CA ASP A 29 7.45 16.53 7.91
C ASP A 29 7.72 15.13 7.35
N LEU A 30 8.98 14.88 7.03
CA LEU A 30 9.43 13.63 6.42
C LEU A 30 9.29 12.39 7.32
N ASP A 31 9.13 12.60 8.64
CA ASP A 31 8.97 11.54 9.63
C ASP A 31 7.50 11.20 9.90
N LEU A 32 6.56 12.06 9.50
CA LEU A 32 5.12 11.81 9.64
C LEU A 32 4.71 10.42 9.15
N PRO A 33 5.15 9.93 7.97
CA PRO A 33 4.74 8.62 7.48
C PRO A 33 5.18 7.47 8.40
N ILE A 34 6.34 7.59 9.07
CA ILE A 34 6.83 6.59 10.01
C ILE A 34 6.03 6.64 11.32
N ARG A 35 5.79 7.84 11.85
CA ARG A 35 4.99 8.01 13.09
C ARG A 35 3.53 7.58 12.92
N ALA A 36 3.00 7.72 11.71
CA ALA A 36 1.64 7.33 11.36
C ALA A 36 1.52 5.87 10.90
N ALA A 37 2.62 5.10 10.83
CA ALA A 37 2.61 3.71 10.38
C ALA A 37 1.65 2.87 11.23
N GLN A 38 0.85 2.03 10.58
CA GLN A 38 -0.15 1.18 11.23
C GLN A 38 0.02 -0.27 10.79
N PRO A 39 -0.25 -1.26 11.66
CA PRO A 39 -0.23 -2.65 11.27
C PRO A 39 -1.37 -2.96 10.28
N LEU A 40 -1.29 -4.11 9.60
CA LEU A 40 -2.28 -4.50 8.59
C LEU A 40 -3.68 -4.79 9.16
N ASP A 41 -3.78 -4.98 10.47
CA ASP A 41 -5.01 -5.11 11.25
C ASP A 41 -5.36 -3.81 12.02
N GLY A 42 -4.68 -2.71 11.71
CA GLY A 42 -4.93 -1.39 12.29
C GLY A 42 -6.15 -0.69 11.68
N ALA A 43 -6.58 0.40 12.33
CA ALA A 43 -7.82 1.11 12.02
C ALA A 43 -7.95 1.53 10.55
N PHE A 44 -6.85 2.00 9.93
CA PHE A 44 -6.88 2.37 8.52
C PHE A 44 -7.21 1.19 7.61
N MET A 45 -6.55 0.04 7.82
CA MET A 45 -6.78 -1.16 7.01
C MET A 45 -8.17 -1.72 7.25
N THR A 46 -8.61 -1.79 8.50
CA THR A 46 -9.98 -2.20 8.85
C THR A 46 -11.01 -1.38 8.09
N ARG A 47 -10.85 -0.05 8.04
CA ARG A 47 -11.78 0.80 7.30
C ARG A 47 -11.78 0.54 5.80
N LEU A 48 -10.60 0.30 5.18
CA LEU A 48 -10.56 -0.01 3.75
C LEU A 48 -11.14 -1.40 3.45
N GLN A 49 -10.95 -2.38 4.34
CA GLN A 49 -11.56 -3.70 4.23
C GLN A 49 -13.10 -3.62 4.29
N GLU A 50 -13.65 -2.86 5.23
CA GLU A 50 -15.10 -2.60 5.30
C GLU A 50 -15.63 -2.03 3.97
N GLU A 51 -14.99 -0.99 3.45
CA GLU A 51 -15.40 -0.35 2.19
C GLU A 51 -15.26 -1.29 0.99
N SER A 52 -14.20 -2.09 0.97
CA SER A 52 -13.98 -3.10 -0.07
C SER A 52 -14.98 -4.24 -0.02
N ALA A 53 -15.58 -4.54 1.14
CA ALA A 53 -16.57 -5.63 1.26
C ALA A 53 -17.87 -5.35 0.49
N HIS A 54 -18.11 -4.10 0.09
CA HIS A 54 -19.31 -3.70 -0.64
C HIS A 54 -19.26 -3.98 -2.16
N ASN A 55 -18.11 -4.40 -2.71
CA ASN A 55 -17.94 -4.63 -4.15
C ASN A 55 -16.76 -5.58 -4.45
N ASN A 56 -16.60 -5.94 -5.73
CA ASN A 56 -15.53 -6.85 -6.19
C ASN A 56 -14.34 -6.12 -6.85
N MET A 57 -14.27 -4.79 -6.80
CA MET A 57 -13.14 -4.02 -7.34
C MET A 57 -11.87 -4.34 -6.53
N THR A 58 -10.75 -4.49 -7.22
CA THR A 58 -9.45 -4.59 -6.55
C THR A 58 -8.90 -3.20 -6.29
N THR A 59 -8.45 -2.95 -5.07
CA THR A 59 -7.73 -1.72 -4.74
C THR A 59 -6.28 -2.07 -4.40
N ILE A 60 -5.33 -1.51 -5.14
CA ILE A 60 -3.90 -1.77 -4.95
C ILE A 60 -3.21 -0.48 -4.50
N PHE A 61 -2.72 -0.46 -3.28
CA PHE A 61 -2.18 0.74 -2.66
C PHE A 61 -0.96 0.43 -1.80
N THR A 62 -0.30 1.47 -1.28
CA THR A 62 0.77 1.27 -0.30
C THR A 62 0.55 2.02 1.00
N ILE A 63 0.98 1.39 2.08
CA ILE A 63 1.03 1.96 3.43
C ILE A 63 2.35 1.59 4.11
N LEU A 64 2.72 2.35 5.13
CA LEU A 64 3.83 1.97 6.01
C LEU A 64 3.28 1.09 7.14
N VAL A 65 3.87 -0.09 7.27
CA VAL A 65 3.57 -1.07 8.31
C VAL A 65 4.77 -1.11 9.27
N PRO A 66 4.57 -0.94 10.59
CA PRO A 66 5.65 -1.02 11.57
C PRO A 66 6.45 -2.32 11.44
N SER A 67 7.78 -2.24 11.56
CA SER A 67 8.68 -3.40 11.47
C SER A 67 9.52 -3.55 12.74
N THR A 68 10.70 -2.92 12.78
CA THR A 68 11.57 -2.84 13.96
C THR A 68 11.37 -1.50 14.68
N PRO A 69 11.81 -1.33 15.95
CA PRO A 69 11.58 -0.09 16.69
C PRO A 69 12.01 1.16 15.91
N GLY A 70 11.06 2.08 15.71
CA GLY A 70 11.28 3.33 14.96
C GLY A 70 11.32 3.19 13.43
N ARG A 71 11.01 2.01 12.89
CA ARG A 71 11.12 1.69 11.46
C ARG A 71 9.83 1.06 10.92
N ALA A 72 9.67 1.13 9.61
CA ALA A 72 8.52 0.55 8.91
C ALA A 72 8.89 -0.05 7.56
N VAL A 73 8.11 -1.01 7.08
CA VAL A 73 8.17 -1.50 5.70
C VAL A 73 7.16 -0.74 4.84
N ASN A 74 7.56 -0.40 3.61
CA ASN A 74 6.63 0.12 2.61
C ASN A 74 5.89 -1.06 1.97
N MET A 75 4.66 -1.29 2.42
CA MET A 75 3.87 -2.44 2.04
C MET A 75 2.88 -2.06 0.94
N LEU A 76 3.04 -2.67 -0.23
CA LEU A 76 1.97 -2.77 -1.21
C LEU A 76 0.95 -3.79 -0.75
N VAL A 77 -0.33 -3.43 -0.80
CA VAL A 77 -1.46 -4.26 -0.43
C VAL A 77 -2.44 -4.26 -1.61
N ALA A 78 -2.90 -5.45 -1.98
CA ALA A 78 -4.03 -5.63 -2.87
C ALA A 78 -5.22 -6.11 -2.06
N LEU A 79 -6.33 -5.38 -2.16
CA LEU A 79 -7.54 -5.60 -1.41
C LEU A 79 -8.71 -5.87 -2.36
N ARG A 80 -9.50 -6.91 -2.07
CA ARG A 80 -10.70 -7.25 -2.85
C ARG A 80 -11.75 -7.89 -1.93
N ALA A 81 -13.01 -7.50 -2.07
CA ALA A 81 -14.13 -8.05 -1.31
C ALA A 81 -13.87 -8.11 0.23
N GLY A 82 -13.18 -7.10 0.77
CA GLY A 82 -12.84 -7.03 2.20
C GLY A 82 -11.63 -7.86 2.64
N HIS A 83 -10.97 -8.56 1.71
CA HIS A 83 -9.81 -9.40 1.98
C HIS A 83 -8.53 -8.85 1.38
N ILE A 84 -7.43 -8.96 2.12
CA ILE A 84 -6.09 -8.78 1.57
C ILE A 84 -5.79 -10.00 0.70
N VAL A 85 -5.76 -9.81 -0.62
CA VAL A 85 -5.51 -10.88 -1.60
C VAL A 85 -4.04 -10.97 -2.01
N ALA A 86 -3.27 -9.91 -1.80
CA ALA A 86 -1.81 -9.96 -1.85
C ALA A 86 -1.17 -8.85 -1.01
N ARG A 87 0.08 -9.10 -0.62
CA ARG A 87 0.95 -8.11 0.00
C ARG A 87 2.36 -8.26 -0.53
N TYR A 88 3.08 -7.14 -0.62
CA TYR A 88 4.46 -7.09 -1.06
C TYR A 88 5.18 -5.96 -0.34
N ALA A 89 6.25 -6.30 0.40
CA ALA A 89 7.14 -5.31 0.98
C ALA A 89 8.12 -4.83 -0.10
N LYS A 90 8.26 -3.52 -0.27
CA LYS A 90 9.14 -2.91 -1.28
C LYS A 90 10.57 -3.44 -1.15
N LEU A 91 11.05 -4.11 -2.20
CA LEU A 91 12.39 -4.70 -2.26
C LEU A 91 13.51 -3.65 -2.39
N HIS A 92 13.30 -2.66 -3.26
CA HIS A 92 14.31 -1.65 -3.59
C HIS A 92 14.05 -0.35 -2.85
N LEU A 93 14.90 -0.02 -1.87
CA LEU A 93 14.88 1.27 -1.18
C LEU A 93 15.73 2.28 -1.94
N TYR A 94 15.29 3.53 -1.95
CA TYR A 94 16.04 4.61 -2.57
C TYR A 94 17.02 5.24 -1.58
N ASP A 95 18.30 5.08 -1.86
CA ASP A 95 19.41 5.70 -1.12
C ASP A 95 20.33 6.42 -2.10
N ALA A 96 20.06 7.71 -2.31
CA ALA A 96 20.92 8.57 -3.12
C ALA A 96 20.75 10.05 -2.75
N PHE A 97 21.81 10.83 -2.94
CA PHE A 97 21.87 12.24 -2.57
C PHE A 97 21.49 12.45 -1.09
N SER A 98 20.62 13.42 -0.81
CA SER A 98 20.12 13.70 0.55
C SER A 98 18.96 12.80 0.98
N LYS A 99 18.50 11.86 0.14
CA LYS A 99 17.40 10.95 0.45
C LYS A 99 17.93 9.56 0.73
N GLN A 100 17.73 9.10 1.96
CA GLN A 100 18.13 7.78 2.40
C GLN A 100 16.93 7.05 3.02
N GLU A 101 16.19 6.30 2.22
CA GLU A 101 15.02 5.56 2.70
C GLU A 101 15.40 4.49 3.72
N SER A 102 16.59 3.89 3.60
CA SER A 102 17.04 2.82 4.49
C SER A 102 17.26 3.25 5.94
N GLN A 103 17.33 4.55 6.24
CA GLN A 103 17.45 5.05 7.61
C GLN A 103 16.22 4.73 8.47
N SER A 104 15.04 4.74 7.86
CA SER A 104 13.77 4.53 8.57
C SER A 104 12.92 3.41 7.98
N ARG A 105 13.33 2.82 6.85
CA ARG A 105 12.59 1.75 6.18
C ARG A 105 13.36 0.45 6.08
N ASP A 106 12.66 -0.65 6.33
CA ASP A 106 13.15 -2.00 6.09
C ASP A 106 12.74 -2.48 4.69
N ALA A 107 13.67 -3.13 3.99
CA ALA A 107 13.42 -3.71 2.68
C ALA A 107 12.66 -5.03 2.79
N GLY A 108 11.84 -5.33 1.78
CA GLY A 108 11.30 -6.68 1.58
C GLY A 108 12.38 -7.70 1.22
N THR A 109 12.02 -8.98 1.22
CA THR A 109 12.94 -10.09 0.90
C THR A 109 12.40 -11.02 -0.19
N ALA A 110 11.18 -10.79 -0.68
CA ALA A 110 10.51 -11.64 -1.66
C ALA A 110 10.06 -10.82 -2.88
N ILE A 111 10.01 -11.45 -4.04
CA ILE A 111 9.47 -10.86 -5.27
C ILE A 111 7.95 -10.72 -5.14
N ALA A 112 7.40 -9.66 -5.72
CA ALA A 112 5.96 -9.43 -5.70
C ALA A 112 5.19 -10.58 -6.38
N PRO A 113 4.09 -11.05 -5.77
CA PRO A 113 3.24 -12.04 -6.40
C PRO A 113 2.54 -11.43 -7.63
N VAL A 114 2.25 -12.28 -8.61
CA VAL A 114 1.38 -11.93 -9.74
C VAL A 114 -0.07 -12.02 -9.26
N LEU A 115 -0.82 -10.94 -9.45
CA LEU A 115 -2.26 -10.94 -9.21
C LEU A 115 -2.98 -11.40 -10.46
N ASP A 116 -3.99 -12.25 -10.29
CA ASP A 116 -4.95 -12.61 -11.33
C ASP A 116 -6.24 -11.82 -11.11
N GLU A 117 -6.56 -10.95 -12.07
CA GLU A 117 -7.83 -10.21 -12.11
C GLU A 117 -8.58 -10.61 -13.36
N GLU A 118 -9.58 -11.47 -13.22
CA GLU A 118 -10.45 -11.91 -14.33
C GLU A 118 -9.66 -12.48 -15.54
N GLY A 119 -8.59 -13.24 -15.27
CA GLY A 119 -7.72 -13.82 -16.31
C GLY A 119 -6.60 -12.87 -16.77
N ARG A 120 -6.53 -11.65 -16.25
CA ARG A 120 -5.44 -10.70 -16.51
C ARG A 120 -4.38 -10.79 -15.42
N LYS A 121 -3.20 -11.27 -15.81
CA LYS A 121 -2.02 -11.34 -14.93
C LYS A 121 -1.37 -9.96 -14.76
N GLN A 122 -1.22 -9.52 -13.52
CA GLN A 122 -0.63 -8.23 -13.17
C GLN A 122 0.57 -8.42 -12.22
N GLY A 123 1.77 -8.11 -12.72
CA GLY A 123 2.97 -8.00 -11.90
C GLY A 123 3.10 -6.60 -11.31
N HIS A 124 3.53 -6.52 -10.06
CA HIS A 124 3.68 -5.25 -9.34
C HIS A 124 5.14 -5.05 -8.95
N MET A 125 5.67 -3.87 -9.23
CA MET A 125 6.98 -3.46 -8.74
C MET A 125 6.86 -2.03 -8.21
N LYS A 126 7.56 -1.77 -7.11
CA LYS A 126 7.69 -0.42 -6.56
C LYS A 126 9.17 -0.05 -6.54
N SER A 127 9.48 1.04 -7.23
CA SER A 127 10.76 1.72 -7.22
C SER A 127 10.50 3.22 -7.10
N LYS A 128 11.41 3.95 -6.45
CA LYS A 128 11.44 5.42 -6.56
C LYS A 128 12.46 5.79 -7.62
N ALA A 129 12.08 6.71 -8.51
CA ALA A 129 12.99 7.37 -9.43
C ALA A 129 13.85 8.40 -8.69
#